data_AF-A0A847NM80-F1
#
_entry.id   AF-A0A847NM80-F1
#
_cell.length_a   1.000
_cell.length_b   1.000
_cell.length_c   1.000
_cell.angle_alpha   90.00
_cell.angle_beta   90.00
_cell.angle_gamma   90.00
#
_symmetry.space_group_name_H-M   'P 1'
#
loop_
_entity.id
_entity.type
_entity.pdbx_description
1 polymer ?
#
loop_
_entity_poly.entity_id
_entity_poly.type
_entity_poly.pdbx_seq_one_letter_code
_entity_poly.pdbx_strand_id
1 'polypeptide(L)'
;IKGPVNPENSSTVVPSTVKLLGVEVADGTAYVNFAQEGMYGGSMQETFTINQIVASLLELDSVDRVQFLIDGKKAETLMGHYSIEEPFESITE
;
A
#
# COMPACT_ATOMS: atom_id res chain seq x y z
N ILE A 1 6.93 -7.97 2.25
CA ILE A 1 6.73 -7.23 3.54
C ILE A 1 6.54 -8.26 4.65
N LYS A 2 7.02 -8.02 5.88
CA LYS A 2 6.81 -8.96 7.00
C LYS A 2 5.49 -8.64 7.68
N GLY A 3 4.68 -9.67 7.94
CA GLY A 3 3.44 -9.56 8.70
C GLY A 3 3.66 -9.36 10.21
N PRO A 4 2.59 -9.41 11.02
CA PRO A 4 2.68 -9.23 12.47
C PRO A 4 3.56 -10.30 13.12
N VAL A 5 4.27 -9.91 14.19
CA VAL A 5 5.19 -10.80 14.94
C VAL A 5 4.44 -11.87 15.73
N ASN A 6 3.22 -11.56 16.22
CA ASN A 6 2.36 -12.50 16.92
C ASN A 6 1.08 -12.80 16.11
N PRO A 7 1.07 -13.86 15.29
CA PRO A 7 -0.01 -14.13 14.35
C PRO A 7 -1.30 -14.68 15.00
N GLU A 8 -1.27 -15.05 16.29
CA GLU A 8 -2.44 -15.66 16.94
C GLU A 8 -3.66 -14.71 17.01
N ASN A 9 -3.42 -13.40 17.08
CA ASN A 9 -4.47 -12.39 17.23
C ASN A 9 -4.44 -11.31 16.13
N SER A 10 -3.58 -11.46 15.11
CA SER A 10 -3.42 -10.47 14.06
C SER A 10 -2.92 -11.12 12.79
N SER A 11 -3.51 -10.76 11.66
CA SER A 11 -3.09 -11.22 10.34
C SER A 11 -2.90 -10.03 9.40
N THR A 12 -1.93 -10.15 8.50
CA THR A 12 -1.84 -9.27 7.33
C THR A 12 -2.43 -9.97 6.12
N VAL A 13 -3.10 -9.20 5.28
CA VAL A 13 -3.57 -9.65 3.96
C VAL A 13 -2.61 -9.28 2.84
N VAL A 14 -1.58 -8.47 3.14
CA VAL A 14 -0.55 -8.06 2.20
C VAL A 14 0.10 -9.33 1.65
N PRO A 15 0.04 -9.59 0.33
CA PRO A 15 0.55 -10.84 -0.21
C PRO A 15 2.05 -10.99 0.05
N SER A 16 2.51 -12.20 0.37
CA SER A 16 3.94 -12.47 0.54
C SER A 16 4.74 -12.31 -0.77
N THR A 17 4.04 -12.31 -1.91
CA THR A 17 4.60 -12.12 -3.26
C THR A 17 4.98 -10.67 -3.54
N VAL A 18 4.41 -9.68 -2.83
CA VAL A 18 4.69 -8.27 -3.13
C VAL A 18 6.09 -7.86 -2.67
N LYS A 19 6.76 -7.09 -3.52
CA LYS A 19 8.09 -6.56 -3.26
C LYS A 19 8.04 -5.03 -3.17
N LEU A 20 8.31 -4.52 -1.98
CA LEU A 20 8.49 -3.08 -1.74
C LEU A 20 9.88 -2.68 -2.28
N LEU A 21 9.91 -1.70 -3.18
CA LEU A 21 11.14 -1.12 -3.71
C LEU A 21 11.65 0.01 -2.82
N GLY A 22 10.76 0.81 -2.26
CA GLY A 22 11.12 1.90 -1.36
C GLY A 22 9.92 2.72 -0.92
N VAL A 23 10.15 3.57 0.08
CA VAL A 23 9.21 4.60 0.53
C VAL A 23 9.98 5.92 0.64
N GLU A 24 9.43 6.99 0.07
CA GLU A 24 9.97 8.34 0.17
C GLU A 24 8.86 9.27 0.65
N VAL A 25 9.18 10.21 1.54
CA VAL A 25 8.23 11.24 2.00
C VAL A 25 8.70 12.58 1.48
N ALA A 26 7.85 13.25 0.71
CA ALA A 26 8.08 14.59 0.20
C ALA A 26 6.78 15.40 0.28
N ASP A 27 6.85 16.62 0.82
CA ASP A 27 5.72 17.55 0.92
C ASP A 27 4.44 16.91 1.52
N GLY A 28 4.60 16.19 2.64
CA GLY A 28 3.50 15.50 3.33
C GLY A 28 2.96 14.26 2.60
N THR A 29 3.56 13.86 1.47
CA THR A 29 3.13 12.68 0.69
C THR A 29 4.13 11.54 0.87
N ALA A 30 3.65 10.39 1.35
CA ALA A 30 4.41 9.15 1.32
C ALA A 30 4.21 8.42 -0.03
N TYR A 31 5.28 8.36 -0.82
CA TYR A 31 5.33 7.60 -2.07
C TYR A 31 5.77 6.17 -1.79
N VAL A 32 4.85 5.22 -1.90
CA VAL A 32 5.09 3.79 -1.64
C VAL A 32 5.26 3.07 -2.97
N ASN A 33 6.49 2.67 -3.28
CA ASN A 33 6.83 2.09 -4.57
C ASN A 33 6.98 0.57 -4.48
N PHE A 34 6.18 -0.14 -5.27
CA PHE A 34 6.22 -1.61 -5.40
C PHE A 34 6.79 -2.04 -6.75
N ALA A 35 7.37 -3.24 -6.79
CA ALA A 35 7.71 -3.88 -8.06
C ALA A 35 6.44 -4.41 -8.73
N GLN A 36 6.34 -4.38 -10.06
CA GLN A 36 5.21 -5.02 -10.75
C GLN A 36 5.18 -6.54 -10.55
N GLU A 37 6.35 -7.16 -10.40
CA GLU A 37 6.46 -8.60 -10.13
C GLU A 37 5.80 -8.96 -8.78
N GLY A 38 4.93 -9.96 -8.79
CA GLY A 38 4.26 -10.43 -7.57
C GLY A 38 3.06 -9.59 -7.13
N MET A 39 2.74 -8.51 -7.83
CA MET A 39 1.57 -7.65 -7.59
C MET A 39 0.33 -8.21 -8.29
N TYR A 40 -0.21 -9.29 -7.73
CA TYR A 40 -1.45 -9.91 -8.16
C TYR A 40 -2.23 -10.40 -6.95
N GLY A 41 -3.55 -10.44 -7.07
CA GLY A 41 -4.45 -10.84 -5.98
C GLY A 41 -5.91 -10.61 -6.34
N GLY A 42 -6.79 -10.93 -5.41
CA GLY A 42 -8.23 -10.64 -5.53
C GLY A 42 -8.57 -9.22 -5.05
N SER A 43 -9.74 -8.73 -5.42
CA SER A 43 -10.21 -7.38 -5.06
C SER A 43 -10.16 -7.10 -3.55
N MET A 44 -10.67 -8.02 -2.73
CA MET A 44 -10.64 -7.88 -1.27
C MET A 44 -9.20 -7.80 -0.73
N GLN A 45 -8.28 -8.57 -1.32
CA GLN A 45 -6.87 -8.55 -0.91
C GLN A 45 -6.20 -7.23 -1.29
N GLU A 46 -6.54 -6.68 -2.46
CA GLU A 46 -6.06 -5.38 -2.92
C GLU A 46 -6.54 -4.25 -2.00
N THR A 47 -7.85 -4.14 -1.78
CA THR A 47 -8.44 -3.10 -0.92
C THR A 47 -7.85 -3.15 0.50
N PHE A 48 -7.76 -4.34 1.10
CA PHE A 48 -7.17 -4.44 2.43
C PHE A 48 -5.65 -4.19 2.45
N THR A 49 -4.92 -4.52 1.38
CA THR A 49 -3.49 -4.16 1.26
C THR A 49 -3.32 -2.64 1.25
N ILE A 50 -4.12 -1.94 0.43
CA ILE A 50 -4.15 -0.47 0.37
C ILE A 50 -4.47 0.09 1.76
N ASN A 51 -5.57 -0.34 2.37
CA ASN A 51 -6.02 0.18 3.66
C ASN A 51 -5.03 -0.07 4.80
N GLN A 52 -4.39 -1.25 4.87
CA GLN A 52 -3.39 -1.53 5.90
C GLN A 52 -2.18 -0.58 5.79
N ILE A 53 -1.73 -0.30 4.56
CA ILE A 53 -0.60 0.61 4.32
C ILE A 53 -1.00 2.06 4.59
N VAL A 54 -2.16 2.49 4.07
CA VAL A 54 -2.67 3.86 4.25
C VAL A 54 -2.90 4.17 5.72
N ALA A 55 -3.60 3.29 6.46
CA ALA A 55 -3.84 3.48 7.89
C ALA A 55 -2.52 3.62 8.66
N SER A 56 -1.54 2.75 8.39
CA SER A 56 -0.27 2.76 9.10
C SER A 56 0.56 4.03 8.82
N LEU A 57 0.53 4.53 7.58
CA LEU A 57 1.35 5.68 7.19
C LEU A 57 0.73 7.01 7.61
N LEU A 58 -0.60 7.13 7.56
CA LEU A 58 -1.30 8.36 8.00
C LEU A 58 -1.25 8.59 9.51
N GLU A 59 -0.90 7.57 10.31
CA GLU A 59 -0.62 7.76 11.74
C GLU A 59 0.69 8.53 12.01
N LEU A 60 1.54 8.72 11.00
CA LEU A 60 2.79 9.48 11.14
C LEU A 60 2.52 10.97 10.94
N ASP A 61 2.89 11.81 11.92
CA ASP A 61 2.69 13.27 11.89
C ASP A 61 3.26 13.98 10.63
N SER A 62 4.21 13.35 9.94
CA SER A 62 4.83 13.88 8.72
C SER A 62 4.17 13.44 7.41
N VAL A 63 3.08 12.67 7.47
CA VAL A 63 2.41 12.08 6.30
C VAL A 63 0.93 12.44 6.32
N ASP A 64 0.54 13.31 5.40
CA ASP A 64 -0.85 13.72 5.18
C ASP A 64 -1.56 12.84 4.14
N ARG A 65 -0.79 12.24 3.22
CA ARG A 65 -1.34 11.44 2.12
C ARG A 65 -0.39 10.34 1.64
N VAL A 66 -0.93 9.30 1.03
CA VAL A 66 -0.18 8.14 0.52
C VAL A 66 -0.41 7.97 -0.98
N GLN A 67 0.66 8.04 -1.78
CA GLN A 67 0.62 7.75 -3.22
C GLN A 67 1.31 6.42 -3.49
N PHE A 68 0.61 5.48 -4.13
CA PHE A 68 1.20 4.23 -4.58
C PHE A 68 1.84 4.39 -5.96
N LEU A 69 2.95 3.68 -6.17
CA LEU A 69 3.68 3.61 -7.43
C LEU A 69 4.01 2.15 -7.77
N ILE A 70 4.08 1.84 -9.06
CA ILE A 70 4.60 0.59 -9.60
C ILE A 70 5.84 0.90 -10.45
N ASP A 71 6.98 0.30 -10.08
CA ASP A 71 8.28 0.50 -10.75
C ASP A 71 8.61 2.00 -10.96
N GLY A 72 8.29 2.82 -9.96
CA GLY A 72 8.56 4.26 -9.93
C GLY A 72 7.59 5.13 -10.71
N LYS A 73 6.46 4.58 -11.18
CA LYS A 73 5.45 5.32 -11.96
C LYS A 73 4.07 5.23 -11.33
N LYS A 74 3.23 6.25 -11.57
CA LYS A 74 1.80 6.15 -11.29
C LYS A 74 1.21 4.97 -12.08
N ALA A 75 0.30 4.26 -11.44
CA ALA A 75 -0.39 3.12 -12.01
C ALA A 75 -1.89 3.24 -11.72
N GLU A 76 -2.70 2.56 -12.53
CA GLU A 76 -4.15 2.57 -12.35
C GLU A 76 -4.56 1.78 -11.11
N THR A 77 -3.95 0.62 -10.87
CA THR A 77 -4.28 -0.28 -9.75
C THR A 77 -3.03 -1.00 -9.24
N LEU A 78 -3.12 -1.61 -8.06
CA LEU A 78 -2.08 -2.49 -7.53
C LEU A 78 -2.23 -3.92 -8.08
N MET A 79 -3.46 -4.41 -8.20
CA MET A 79 -3.78 -5.81 -8.55
C MET A 79 -4.95 -5.95 -9.54
N GLY A 80 -5.48 -4.84 -10.07
CA GLY A 80 -6.49 -4.82 -11.13
C GLY A 80 -7.91 -4.46 -10.69
N HIS A 81 -8.16 -4.09 -9.43
CA HIS A 81 -9.53 -3.94 -8.91
C HIS A 81 -9.82 -2.58 -8.27
N TYR A 82 -8.83 -1.83 -7.78
CA TYR A 82 -9.05 -0.55 -7.10
C TYR A 82 -8.11 0.55 -7.62
N SER A 83 -8.66 1.73 -7.92
CA SER A 83 -7.89 2.85 -8.48
C SER A 83 -6.90 3.42 -7.46
N ILE A 84 -5.64 3.63 -7.86
CA ILE A 84 -4.57 4.25 -7.06
C ILE A 84 -3.91 5.44 -7.77
N GLU A 85 -4.55 5.98 -8.82
CA GLU A 85 -3.99 7.06 -9.64
C GLU A 85 -3.78 8.34 -8.83
N GLU A 86 -4.63 8.55 -7.83
CA GLU A 86 -4.61 9.68 -6.91
C GLU A 86 -4.19 9.24 -5.49
N PRO A 87 -3.58 10.13 -4.71
CA PRO A 87 -3.15 9.83 -3.35
C PRO A 87 -4.32 9.67 -2.39
N PHE A 88 -4.15 8.83 -1.38
CA PHE A 88 -5.12 8.56 -0.32
C PHE A 88 -4.86 9.45 0.89
N GLU A 89 -5.89 10.18 1.35
CA GLU A 89 -5.87 10.98 2.59
C GLU A 89 -6.60 10.26 3.76
N SER A 90 -7.24 9.12 3.48
CA SER A 90 -7.90 8.25 4.47
C SER A 90 -8.01 6.82 3.94
N ILE A 91 -8.35 5.87 4.82
CA ILE A 91 -8.72 4.51 4.37
C ILE A 91 -9.97 4.55 3.49
N THR A 92 -10.09 3.57 2.59
CA THR A 92 -11.23 3.42 1.69
C THR A 92 -12.24 2.45 2.26
N GLU A 93 -13.53 2.66 1.97
CA GLU A 93 -14.62 1.71 2.27
C GLU A 93 -14.69 0.55 1.27
#